data_AF-A0A970IJD6-F1
#
_entry.id   AF-A0A970IJD6-F1
#
_cell.length_a   1.000
_cell.length_b   1.000
_cell.length_c   1.000
_cell.angle_alpha   90.00
_cell.angle_beta   90.00
_cell.angle_gamma   90.00
#
_symmetry.space_group_name_H-M   'P 1'
#
loop_
_entity.id
_entity.type
_entity.pdbx_description
1 polymer ?
#
loop_
_entity_poly.entity_id
_entity_poly.type
_entity_poly.pdbx_seq_one_letter_code
_entity_poly.pdbx_strand_id
1 'polypeptide(L)'
;VTMKATGFLLLFPIGGYFFLDAKEWLFAIAPGHWAAKAVQRSMMAPLINAGAATMNLGLRGYAIIGIVYNLILAYGAYRLFLKKNQL
;
A
#
# COMPACT_ATOMS: atom_id res chain seq x y z
N VAL A 1 -3.01 10.00 -23.31
CA VAL A 1 -3.58 10.34 -21.97
C VAL A 1 -3.15 9.37 -20.88
N THR A 2 -2.91 8.09 -21.18
CA THR A 2 -2.46 7.03 -20.24
C THR A 2 -1.18 7.38 -19.46
N MET A 3 -0.19 8.03 -20.09
CA MET A 3 1.08 8.42 -19.44
C MET A 3 0.94 9.39 -18.25
N LYS A 4 -0.08 10.25 -18.23
CA LYS A 4 -0.28 11.23 -17.14
C LYS A 4 -0.92 10.57 -15.90
N ALA A 5 -1.77 9.58 -16.10
CA ALA A 5 -2.40 8.82 -15.02
C ALA A 5 -1.41 7.92 -14.28
N THR A 6 -0.43 7.35 -15.00
CA THR A 6 0.63 6.53 -14.39
C THR A 6 1.52 7.34 -13.44
N GLY A 7 1.83 8.61 -13.79
CA GLY A 7 2.56 9.51 -12.89
C GLY A 7 1.77 9.86 -11.62
N PHE A 8 0.44 9.99 -11.73
CA PHE A 8 -0.42 10.23 -10.57
C PHE A 8 -0.49 9.02 -9.63
N LEU A 9 -0.46 7.80 -10.18
CA LEU A 9 -0.33 6.56 -9.40
C LEU A 9 0.98 6.48 -8.62
N LEU A 10 2.06 7.15 -9.05
CA LEU A 10 3.32 7.26 -8.31
C LEU A 10 3.25 8.30 -7.18
N LEU A 11 2.44 9.35 -7.32
CA LEU A 11 2.25 10.38 -6.29
C LEU A 11 1.45 9.87 -5.10
N PHE A 12 0.51 8.94 -5.31
CA PHE A 12 -0.30 8.35 -4.24
C PHE A 12 0.50 7.66 -3.13
N PRO A 13 1.46 6.75 -3.42
CA PRO A 13 2.29 6.15 -2.38
C PRO A 13 3.22 7.17 -1.71
N ILE A 14 3.69 8.20 -2.43
CA ILE A 14 4.48 9.30 -1.86
C ILE A 14 3.64 10.10 -0.85
N GLY A 15 2.43 10.52 -1.24
CA GLY A 15 1.50 11.21 -0.35
C GLY A 15 1.11 10.37 0.85
N GLY A 16 0.76 9.10 0.64
CA GLY A 16 0.41 8.15 1.70
C GLY A 16 1.56 7.89 2.69
N TYR A 17 2.81 8.00 2.26
CA TYR A 17 3.98 7.83 3.12
C TYR A 17 4.05 8.92 4.21
N PHE A 18 3.65 10.15 3.92
CA PHE A 18 3.73 11.25 4.90
C PHE A 18 2.67 11.18 6.01
N PHE A 19 1.58 10.44 5.81
CA PHE A 19 0.51 10.36 6.81
C PHE A 19 0.73 9.17 7.73
N LEU A 20 1.00 9.40 9.02
CA LEU A 20 1.04 8.32 10.02
C LEU A 20 -0.33 8.05 10.67
N ASP A 21 -1.26 9.00 10.48
CA ASP A 21 -2.60 8.99 11.05
C ASP A 21 -3.61 8.25 10.17
N ALA A 22 -4.90 8.27 10.56
CA ALA A 22 -6.00 7.66 9.81
C ALA A 22 -6.16 8.16 8.35
N LYS A 23 -5.48 9.24 7.96
CA LYS A 23 -5.47 9.71 6.57
C LYS A 23 -4.75 8.75 5.63
N GLU A 24 -3.89 7.87 6.14
CA GLU A 24 -3.19 6.88 5.30
C GLU A 24 -4.16 5.93 4.57
N TRP A 25 -5.34 5.68 5.15
CA TRP A 25 -6.36 4.80 4.58
C TRP A 25 -6.94 5.30 3.25
N LEU A 26 -6.86 6.61 2.98
CA LEU A 26 -7.25 7.18 1.67
C LEU A 26 -6.33 6.68 0.54
N PHE A 27 -5.11 6.27 0.87
CA PHE A 27 -4.09 5.80 -0.07
C PHE A 27 -3.95 4.28 -0.07
N ALA A 28 -4.75 3.55 0.72
CA ALA A 28 -4.73 2.10 0.86
C ALA A 28 -5.02 1.33 -0.46
N ILE A 29 -5.68 1.99 -1.41
CA ILE A 29 -6.01 1.45 -2.72
C ILE A 29 -4.80 1.49 -3.67
N ALA A 30 -3.78 2.31 -3.36
CA ALA A 30 -2.64 2.44 -4.24
C ALA A 30 -1.77 1.17 -4.22
N PRO A 31 -1.43 0.60 -5.40
CA PRO A 31 -0.53 -0.53 -5.46
C PRO A 31 0.83 -0.13 -4.85
N GLY A 32 1.37 -0.98 -3.99
CA GLY A 32 2.62 -0.73 -3.26
C GLY A 32 2.48 0.04 -1.94
N HIS A 33 1.30 0.61 -1.62
CA HIS A 33 1.06 1.33 -0.36
C HIS A 33 1.45 0.50 0.89
N TRP A 34 0.95 -0.72 0.98
CA TRP A 34 1.16 -1.60 2.13
C TRP A 34 2.63 -1.97 2.34
N ALA A 35 3.36 -2.23 1.24
CA ALA A 35 4.79 -2.53 1.30
C ALA A 35 5.60 -1.31 1.76
N ALA A 36 5.29 -0.12 1.22
CA ALA A 36 5.92 1.14 1.62
C ALA A 36 5.69 1.43 3.12
N LYS A 37 4.48 1.17 3.63
CA LYS A 37 4.14 1.34 5.05
C LYS A 37 4.85 0.36 5.98
N ALA A 38 4.99 -0.90 5.56
CA ALA A 38 5.76 -1.88 6.31
C ALA A 38 7.23 -1.46 6.43
N VAL A 39 7.83 -0.99 5.33
CA VAL A 39 9.20 -0.45 5.32
C VAL A 39 9.28 0.80 6.20
N GLN A 40 8.37 1.76 6.06
CA GLN A 40 8.31 2.96 6.91
C GLN A 40 8.29 2.61 8.40
N ARG A 41 7.45 1.64 8.79
CA ARG A 41 7.32 1.20 10.18
C ARG A 41 8.60 0.58 10.73
N SER A 42 9.38 -0.11 9.90
CA SER A 42 10.69 -0.64 10.29
C SER A 42 11.73 0.48 10.46
N MET A 43 11.73 1.47 9.56
CA MET A 43 12.65 2.62 9.65
C MET A 43 12.32 3.53 10.85
N MET A 44 11.03 3.66 11.19
CA MET A 44 10.56 4.44 12.36
C MET A 44 10.61 3.65 13.67
N ALA A 45 11.05 2.39 13.69
CA ALA A 45 11.10 1.59 14.90
C ALA A 45 11.86 2.26 16.07
N PRO A 46 13.01 2.94 15.86
CA PRO A 46 13.69 3.65 16.94
C PRO A 46 12.85 4.80 17.53
N LEU A 47 12.18 5.57 16.66
CA LEU A 47 11.33 6.69 17.06
C LEU A 47 10.07 6.23 17.80
N ILE A 48 9.49 5.11 17.38
CA ILE A 48 8.30 4.53 18.00
C ILE A 48 8.65 3.94 19.37
N ASN A 49 9.80 3.25 19.48
CA ASN A 49 10.25 2.72 20.76
C ASN A 49 10.63 3.83 21.76
N ALA A 50 11.08 4.99 21.26
CA ALA A 50 11.32 6.19 22.06
C ALA A 50 10.03 6.98 22.40
N GLY A 51 8.86 6.51 21.94
CA GLY A 51 7.57 7.20 22.16
C GLY A 51 7.38 8.49 21.36
N ALA A 52 8.31 8.83 20.46
CA ALA A 52 8.29 10.07 19.67
C ALA A 52 7.39 9.98 18.42
N ALA A 53 6.99 8.77 18.02
CA ALA A 53 6.10 8.55 16.88
C ALA A 53 5.14 7.38 17.14
N THR A 54 3.97 7.42 16.51
CA THR A 54 3.00 6.32 16.51
C THR A 54 2.52 6.06 15.09
N MET A 55 2.11 4.83 14.80
CA MET A 55 1.54 4.42 13.51
C MET A 55 0.30 3.56 13.78
N ASN A 56 -0.68 3.61 12.87
CA ASN A 56 -1.95 2.90 13.06
C ASN A 56 -1.79 1.38 13.21
N LEU A 57 -0.84 0.79 12.48
CA LEU A 57 -0.59 -0.65 12.51
C LEU A 57 0.86 -0.99 12.87
N GLY A 58 1.05 -2.21 13.40
CA GLY A 58 2.36 -2.81 13.55
C GLY A 58 2.91 -3.32 12.20
N LEU A 59 4.21 -3.64 12.17
CA LEU A 59 4.89 -4.19 10.97
C LEU A 59 4.14 -5.40 10.39
N ARG A 60 3.75 -6.34 11.26
CA ARG A 60 3.00 -7.54 10.85
C ARG A 60 1.64 -7.20 10.25
N GLY A 61 0.95 -6.18 10.78
CA GLY A 61 -0.33 -5.73 10.26
C GLY A 61 -0.22 -5.21 8.83
N TYR A 62 0.71 -4.28 8.60
CA TYR A 62 0.97 -3.77 7.25
C TYR A 62 1.40 -4.88 6.27
N ALA A 63 2.24 -5.83 6.71
CA ALA A 63 2.70 -6.93 5.87
C ALA A 63 1.56 -7.90 5.50
N ILE A 64 0.75 -8.34 6.46
CA ILE A 64 -0.36 -9.27 6.23
C ILE A 64 -1.39 -8.65 5.28
N ILE A 65 -1.78 -7.39 5.52
CA ILE A 65 -2.74 -6.70 4.64
C ILE A 65 -2.18 -6.57 3.24
N GLY A 66 -0.89 -6.22 3.09
CA GLY A 66 -0.24 -6.13 1.79
C GLY A 66 -0.23 -7.45 1.02
N ILE A 67 0.02 -8.57 1.69
CA ILE A 67 -0.02 -9.90 1.06
C ILE A 67 -1.44 -10.23 0.61
N VAL A 68 -2.43 -10.10 1.50
CA VAL A 68 -3.84 -10.39 1.19
C VAL A 68 -4.34 -9.51 0.03
N TYR A 69 -4.03 -8.22 0.07
CA TYR A 69 -4.37 -7.26 -0.97
C TYR A 69 -3.79 -7.67 -2.34
N ASN A 70 -2.50 -8.03 -2.40
CA ASN A 70 -1.87 -8.46 -3.64
C ASN A 70 -2.43 -9.79 -4.15
N LEU A 71 -2.78 -10.74 -3.27
CA LEU A 71 -3.42 -11.99 -3.67
C LEU A 71 -4.81 -11.75 -4.29
N ILE A 72 -5.60 -10.85 -3.71
CA ILE A 72 -6.92 -10.47 -4.26
C ILE A 72 -6.75 -9.83 -5.64
N LEU A 73 -5.79 -8.90 -5.80
CA LEU A 73 -5.52 -8.28 -7.09
C LEU A 73 -5.02 -9.29 -8.13
N ALA A 74 -4.10 -10.18 -7.76
CA ALA A 74 -3.58 -11.20 -8.65
C ALA A 74 -4.68 -12.17 -9.11
N TYR A 75 -5.53 -12.61 -8.17
CA TYR A 75 -6.69 -13.45 -8.48
C TYR A 75 -7.69 -12.73 -9.38
N GLY A 76 -8.00 -11.46 -9.11
CA GLY A 76 -8.87 -10.64 -9.93
C GLY A 76 -8.32 -10.46 -11.35
N ALA A 77 -7.03 -10.18 -11.48
CA ALA A 77 -6.34 -10.07 -12.77
C ALA A 77 -6.38 -11.39 -13.54
N TYR A 78 -6.12 -12.51 -12.87
CA TYR A 78 -6.19 -13.84 -13.46
C TYR A 78 -7.60 -14.18 -13.98
N ARG A 79 -8.64 -13.89 -13.19
CA ARG A 79 -10.04 -14.09 -13.59
C ARG A 79 -10.44 -13.19 -14.78
N LEU A 80 -9.98 -11.93 -14.79
CA LEU A 80 -10.21 -11.03 -15.91
C LEU A 80 -9.51 -11.50 -17.18
N PHE A 81 -8.27 -12.00 -17.05
CA PHE A 81 -7.50 -12.56 -18.16
C PHE A 81 -8.23 -13.76 -18.77
N LEU A 82 -8.67 -14.72 -17.95
CA LEU A 82 -9.43 -15.89 -18.43
C LEU A 82 -10.70 -15.49 -19.17
N LYS A 83 -11.48 -14.53 -18.65
CA LYS A 83 -12.70 -14.05 -19.31
C LYS A 83 -12.43 -13.42 -20.67
N LYS A 84 -11.32 -12.68 -20.81
CA LYS A 84 -10.99 -11.99 -22.06
C LYS A 84 -10.35 -12.91 -23.11
N ASN A 85 -9.73 -14.01 -22.68
CA ASN A 85 -9.06 -14.97 -23.56
C ASN A 85 -9.98 -16.12 -24.02
N GLN A 86 -11.25 -16.12 -23.59
CA GLN A 86 -12.31 -17.03 -24.05
C GLN A 86 -13.31 -16.35 -25.02
N LEU A 87 -12.99 -15.16 -25.51
CA LEU A 87 -13.65 -14.45 -26.63
C LEU A 87 -12.69 -14.45 -27.83
#